data_AF-A0A4Q3CXK9-F1
#
_entry.id   AF-A0A4Q3CXK9-F1
#
_cell.length_a   1.000
_cell.length_b   1.000
_cell.length_c   1.000
_cell.angle_alpha   90.00
_cell.angle_beta   90.00
_cell.angle_gamma   90.00
#
_symmetry.space_group_name_H-M   'P 1'
#
loop_
_entity.id
_entity.type
_entity.pdbx_description
1 polymer ?
#
loop_
_entity_poly.entity_id
_entity_poly.type
_entity_poly.pdbx_seq_one_letter_code
_entity_poly.pdbx_strand_id
1 'polypeptide(L)'
;MEKKKTTPPPVLDSYLQLVYLKAKVKWAEWMDRQSSRLGTKGIRILFIAVSTLFGTICLLLILSGGQLFYTKPHLRPDAIQTVRAPSSAIDKAASPDTTAMKQIKMFHNYMEDLSMTESGRKTRDSILEARPGLPDSIRILESIYNNKKSD
;
A
#
# COMPACT_ATOMS: atom_id res chain seq x y z
N MET A 1 15.35 -16.26 -4.52
CA MET A 1 16.40 -15.67 -5.38
C MET A 1 16.34 -14.16 -5.20
N GLU A 2 17.09 -13.65 -4.23
CA GLU A 2 17.08 -12.25 -3.83
C GLU A 2 18.03 -11.45 -4.73
N LYS A 3 17.51 -10.47 -5.46
CA LYS A 3 18.34 -9.59 -6.31
C LYS A 3 19.17 -8.69 -5.38
N LYS A 4 20.46 -9.02 -5.23
CA LYS A 4 21.48 -8.15 -4.64
C LYS A 4 21.38 -6.77 -5.30
N LYS A 5 21.00 -5.75 -4.53
CA LYS A 5 21.20 -4.34 -4.90
C LYS A 5 22.70 -4.09 -4.87
N THR A 6 23.32 -4.06 -6.05
CA THR A 6 24.71 -3.65 -6.22
C THR A 6 24.78 -2.15 -5.96
N THR A 7 25.11 -1.76 -4.74
CA THR A 7 25.44 -0.37 -4.40
C THR A 7 26.74 -0.02 -5.14
N PRO A 8 26.72 0.96 -6.06
CA PRO A 8 27.95 1.36 -6.75
C PRO A 8 28.94 1.97 -5.76
N PRO A 9 30.26 1.85 -6.00
CA PRO A 9 31.27 2.35 -5.08
C PRO A 9 31.14 3.87 -4.87
N PRO A 10 31.52 4.42 -3.69
CA PRO A 10 31.28 5.81 -3.30
C PRO A 10 31.87 6.84 -4.28
N VAL A 11 32.94 6.48 -4.99
CA VAL A 11 33.57 7.30 -6.03
C VAL A 11 32.70 7.47 -7.29
N LEU A 12 31.86 6.48 -7.61
CA LEU A 12 30.97 6.52 -8.77
C LEU A 12 29.80 7.48 -8.52
N ASP A 13 29.28 7.51 -7.29
CA ASP A 13 28.17 8.38 -6.90
C ASP A 13 28.59 9.85 -6.94
N SER A 14 29.78 10.18 -6.40
CA SER A 14 30.32 11.55 -6.49
C SER A 14 30.54 11.99 -7.94
N TYR A 15 31.03 11.11 -8.82
CA TYR A 15 31.21 11.43 -10.23
C TYR A 15 29.87 11.62 -10.97
N LEU A 16 28.89 10.76 -10.71
CA LEU A 16 27.55 10.86 -11.27
C LEU A 16 26.86 12.16 -10.85
N GLN A 17 27.00 12.57 -9.58
CA GLN A 17 26.46 13.84 -9.10
C GLN A 17 27.10 15.03 -9.80
N LEU A 18 28.42 15.00 -10.05
CA LEU A 18 29.11 16.05 -10.80
C LEU A 18 28.65 16.12 -12.26
N VAL A 19 28.49 14.98 -12.92
CA VAL A 19 27.97 14.91 -14.29
C VAL A 19 26.53 15.41 -14.34
N TYR A 20 25.71 15.02 -13.36
CA TYR A 20 24.34 15.49 -13.23
C TYR A 20 24.27 17.01 -13.02
N LEU A 21 25.10 17.57 -12.14
CA LEU A 21 25.17 19.03 -11.93
C LEU A 21 25.57 19.75 -13.22
N LYS A 22 26.60 19.27 -13.92
CA LYS A 22 27.05 19.86 -15.19
C LYS A 22 25.97 19.78 -16.28
N ALA A 23 25.25 18.66 -16.34
CA ALA A 23 24.13 18.48 -17.26
C ALA A 23 22.99 19.47 -16.94
N LYS A 24 22.64 19.65 -15.65
CA LYS A 24 21.64 20.63 -15.21
C LYS A 24 22.02 22.06 -15.59
N VAL A 25 23.26 22.46 -15.33
CA VAL A 25 23.74 23.81 -15.64
C VAL A 25 23.71 24.06 -17.16
N LYS A 26 24.24 23.12 -17.96
CA LYS A 26 24.17 23.22 -19.43
C LYS A 26 22.73 23.27 -19.94
N TRP A 27 21.83 22.52 -19.32
CA TRP A 27 20.43 22.52 -19.70
C TRP A 27 19.74 23.84 -19.33
N ALA A 28 20.08 24.42 -18.17
CA ALA A 28 19.61 25.74 -17.78
C ALA A 28 20.12 26.84 -18.71
N GLU A 29 21.40 26.83 -19.08
CA GLU A 29 21.98 27.75 -20.07
C GLU A 29 21.34 27.58 -21.46
N TRP A 30 21.06 26.34 -21.87
CA TRP A 30 20.36 26.07 -23.12
C TRP A 30 18.91 26.56 -23.09
N MET A 31 18.20 26.35 -21.97
CA MET A 31 16.85 26.86 -21.74
C MET A 31 16.81 28.39 -21.73
N ASP A 32 17.82 29.04 -21.15
CA ASP A 32 17.94 30.50 -21.11
C ASP A 32 18.22 31.07 -22.51
N ARG A 33 19.11 30.42 -23.28
CA ARG A 33 19.36 30.77 -24.67
C ARG A 33 18.14 30.56 -25.56
N GLN A 34 17.31 29.56 -25.27
CA GLN A 34 16.10 29.32 -26.03
C GLN A 34 14.95 30.24 -25.61
N SER A 35 14.88 30.59 -24.32
CA SER A 35 13.90 31.54 -23.78
C SER A 35 14.18 32.96 -24.23
N SER A 36 15.45 33.37 -24.34
CA SER A 36 15.83 34.69 -24.86
C SER A 36 15.57 34.87 -26.37
N ARG A 37 15.54 33.77 -27.15
CA ARG A 37 15.10 33.81 -28.56
C ARG A 37 13.59 33.94 -28.71
N LEU A 38 12.81 33.56 -27.71
CA LEU A 38 11.37 33.74 -27.66
C LEU A 38 11.08 35.11 -27.03
N GLY A 39 10.68 36.09 -27.84
CA GLY A 39 10.22 37.38 -27.29
C GLY A 39 9.09 37.20 -26.27
N THR A 40 8.76 38.24 -25.49
CA THR A 40 7.69 38.20 -24.45
C THR A 40 6.36 37.62 -24.95
N LYS A 41 6.05 37.82 -26.24
CA LYS A 41 4.88 37.24 -26.93
C LYS A 41 4.99 35.71 -27.08
N GLY A 42 6.17 35.20 -27.43
CA GLY A 42 6.45 33.76 -27.56
C GLY A 42 6.41 33.01 -26.23
N ILE A 43 6.94 33.62 -25.16
CA ILE A 43 6.83 33.08 -23.80
C ILE A 43 5.37 33.00 -23.36
N ARG A 44 4.57 34.03 -23.68
CA ARG A 44 3.12 34.04 -23.38
C ARG A 44 2.36 32.95 -24.14
N ILE A 45 2.66 32.76 -25.42
CA ILE A 45 2.08 31.69 -26.24
C ILE A 45 2.48 30.31 -25.69
N LEU A 46 3.75 30.12 -25.34
CA LEU A 46 4.25 28.88 -24.75
C LEU A 46 3.53 28.58 -23.43
N PHE A 47 3.38 29.58 -22.56
CA PHE A 47 2.69 29.42 -21.29
C PHE A 47 1.22 29.02 -21.49
N ILE A 48 0.52 29.68 -22.41
CA ILE A 48 -0.86 29.34 -22.76
C ILE A 48 -0.92 27.91 -23.31
N ALA A 49 -0.02 27.54 -24.23
CA ALA A 49 0.02 26.21 -24.83
C ALA A 49 0.31 25.10 -23.80
N VAL A 50 1.25 25.32 -22.89
CA VAL A 50 1.55 24.35 -21.82
C VAL A 50 0.38 24.23 -20.87
N SER A 51 -0.22 25.35 -20.48
CA SER A 51 -1.38 25.39 -19.59
C SER A 51 -2.59 24.70 -20.21
N THR A 52 -2.87 24.92 -21.51
CA THR A 52 -3.95 24.22 -22.20
C THR A 52 -3.65 22.74 -22.39
N LEU A 53 -2.41 22.35 -22.72
CA LEU A 53 -2.05 20.92 -22.83
C LEU A 53 -2.22 20.20 -21.49
N PHE A 54 -1.66 20.74 -20.39
CA PHE A 54 -1.83 20.18 -19.05
C PHE A 54 -3.29 20.18 -18.61
N GLY A 55 -4.00 21.29 -18.82
CA GLY A 55 -5.42 21.41 -18.53
C GLY A 55 -6.24 20.37 -19.28
N THR A 56 -5.97 20.18 -20.58
CA THR A 56 -6.67 19.21 -21.43
C THR A 56 -6.34 17.78 -21.01
N ILE A 57 -5.08 17.47 -20.67
CA ILE A 57 -4.70 16.15 -20.15
C ILE A 57 -5.41 15.87 -18.82
N CYS A 58 -5.44 16.83 -17.89
CA CYS A 58 -6.17 16.69 -16.64
C CYS A 58 -7.66 16.49 -16.87
N LEU A 59 -8.26 17.26 -17.78
CA LEU A 59 -9.68 17.14 -18.13
C LEU A 59 -9.97 15.77 -18.76
N LEU A 60 -9.14 15.33 -19.72
CA LEU A 60 -9.24 14.01 -20.33
C LEU A 60 -9.05 12.89 -19.31
N LEU A 61 -8.16 13.05 -18.32
CA LEU A 61 -7.97 12.08 -17.25
C LEU A 61 -9.18 12.01 -16.32
N ILE A 62 -9.83 13.15 -16.05
CA ILE A 62 -11.06 13.21 -15.26
C ILE A 62 -12.25 12.63 -16.04
N LEU A 63 -12.36 12.87 -17.36
CA LEU A 63 -13.43 12.28 -18.17
C LEU A 63 -13.22 10.78 -18.43
N SER A 64 -11.99 10.36 -18.74
CA SER A 64 -11.65 8.94 -18.92
C SER A 64 -11.69 8.18 -17.60
N GLY A 65 -11.20 8.78 -16.52
CA GLY A 65 -11.36 8.29 -15.16
C GLY A 65 -12.83 8.26 -14.75
N GLY A 66 -13.61 9.29 -15.10
CA GLY A 66 -15.06 9.36 -14.93
C GLY A 66 -15.79 8.22 -15.62
N GLN A 67 -15.43 7.91 -16.87
CA GLN A 67 -15.92 6.71 -17.55
C GLN A 67 -15.44 5.42 -16.87
N LEU A 68 -14.26 5.38 -16.24
CA LEU A 68 -13.80 4.26 -15.38
C LEU A 68 -14.50 4.20 -14.01
N PHE A 69 -15.14 5.28 -13.57
CA PHE A 69 -15.99 5.31 -12.37
C PHE A 69 -17.45 4.91 -12.70
N TYR A 70 -17.93 5.15 -13.93
CA TYR A 70 -19.24 4.67 -14.41
C TYR A 70 -19.19 3.26 -15.02
N THR A 71 -18.06 2.88 -15.63
CA THR A 71 -17.76 1.48 -15.97
C THR A 71 -16.96 0.92 -14.83
N LYS A 72 -17.65 0.23 -13.91
CA LYS A 72 -17.11 -0.48 -12.75
C LYS A 72 -15.62 -0.75 -12.95
N PRO A 73 -14.71 -0.12 -12.18
CA PRO A 73 -13.29 -0.32 -12.41
C PRO A 73 -13.04 -1.81 -12.36
N HIS A 74 -12.57 -2.38 -13.49
CA HIS A 74 -12.06 -3.73 -13.54
C HIS A 74 -10.70 -3.75 -12.84
N LEU A 75 -10.68 -3.28 -11.59
CA LEU A 75 -9.83 -3.85 -10.57
C LEU A 75 -10.22 -5.32 -10.57
N ARG A 76 -9.51 -6.14 -11.36
CA ARG A 76 -9.26 -7.51 -10.91
C ARG A 76 -8.58 -7.29 -9.58
N PRO A 77 -9.23 -7.59 -8.44
CA PRO A 77 -8.47 -7.78 -7.23
C PRO A 77 -7.47 -8.87 -7.64
N ASP A 78 -6.18 -8.56 -7.62
CA ASP A 78 -5.22 -9.64 -7.49
C ASP A 78 -5.74 -10.42 -6.28
N ALA A 79 -6.06 -11.69 -6.51
CA ALA A 79 -6.92 -12.44 -5.62
C ALA A 79 -6.25 -12.45 -4.26
N ILE A 80 -6.68 -11.52 -3.39
CA ILE A 80 -6.47 -11.64 -1.97
C ILE A 80 -7.07 -13.02 -1.72
N GLN A 81 -6.21 -13.98 -1.38
CA GLN A 81 -6.66 -15.24 -0.81
C GLN A 81 -7.37 -14.84 0.47
N THR A 82 -8.62 -14.44 0.35
CA THR A 82 -9.54 -14.39 1.44
C THR A 82 -9.61 -15.84 1.86
N VAL A 83 -9.03 -16.13 3.02
CA VAL A 83 -9.40 -17.33 3.74
C VAL A 83 -10.92 -17.28 3.79
N ARG A 84 -11.53 -18.17 3.03
CA ARG A 84 -12.95 -18.26 2.73
C ARG A 84 -13.75 -18.06 4.01
N ALA A 85 -14.19 -16.83 4.27
CA ALA A 85 -15.27 -16.61 5.20
C ALA A 85 -16.53 -17.14 4.48
N PRO A 86 -17.23 -18.14 5.02
CA PRO A 86 -18.32 -18.79 4.31
C PRO A 86 -19.46 -17.78 4.12
N SER A 87 -19.60 -17.27 2.90
CA SER A 87 -20.78 -16.56 2.43
C SER A 87 -21.95 -17.53 2.46
N SER A 88 -22.88 -17.32 3.39
CA SER A 88 -24.34 -17.59 3.39
C SER A 88 -24.94 -18.74 2.57
N ALA A 89 -24.14 -19.74 2.22
CA ALA A 89 -24.48 -21.05 1.74
C ALA A 89 -23.83 -22.01 2.75
N ILE A 90 -24.35 -21.97 3.99
CA ILE A 90 -24.04 -22.96 5.02
C ILE A 90 -24.85 -24.21 4.68
N ASP A 91 -24.52 -24.81 3.53
CA ASP A 91 -24.90 -26.17 3.22
C ASP A 91 -24.06 -27.09 4.11
N LYS A 92 -24.64 -27.46 5.25
CA LYS A 92 -24.77 -28.84 5.77
C LYS A 92 -23.61 -29.85 5.59
N ALA A 93 -22.37 -29.42 5.46
CA ALA A 93 -21.25 -30.34 5.23
C ALA A 93 -19.93 -29.83 5.83
N ALA A 94 -19.92 -29.57 7.13
CA ALA A 94 -18.69 -29.73 7.92
C ALA A 94 -19.07 -29.89 9.40
N SER A 95 -18.76 -31.06 9.93
CA SER A 95 -18.60 -31.34 11.36
C SER A 95 -18.11 -30.09 12.14
N PRO A 96 -18.59 -29.82 13.37
CA PRO A 96 -18.31 -28.58 14.06
C PRO A 96 -16.79 -28.39 14.15
N ASP A 97 -16.28 -27.41 13.41
CA ASP A 97 -15.49 -26.23 13.81
C ASP A 97 -14.65 -26.27 15.12
N THR A 98 -14.28 -27.47 15.58
CA THR A 98 -13.53 -27.74 16.81
C THR A 98 -12.09 -27.28 16.69
N THR A 99 -11.51 -27.32 15.49
CA THR A 99 -10.14 -26.91 15.23
C THR A 99 -9.95 -25.41 15.44
N ALA A 100 -10.86 -24.58 14.92
CA ALA A 100 -10.76 -23.13 15.05
C ALA A 100 -11.00 -22.67 16.50
N MET A 101 -11.97 -23.25 17.19
CA MET A 101 -12.22 -22.96 18.62
C MET A 101 -11.04 -23.42 19.50
N LYS A 102 -10.37 -24.53 19.15
CA LYS A 102 -9.13 -24.97 19.79
C LYS A 102 -7.98 -23.98 19.55
N GLN A 103 -7.85 -23.43 18.35
CA GLN A 103 -6.84 -22.42 18.03
C GLN A 103 -7.05 -21.12 18.81
N ILE A 104 -8.29 -20.66 18.94
CA ILE A 104 -8.63 -19.49 19.77
C ILE A 104 -8.27 -19.75 21.25
N LYS A 105 -8.62 -20.93 21.77
CA LYS A 105 -8.28 -21.30 23.16
C LYS A 105 -6.78 -21.42 23.39
N MET A 106 -6.03 -22.00 22.45
CA MET A 106 -4.56 -22.06 22.53
C MET A 106 -3.93 -20.68 22.51
N PHE A 107 -4.47 -19.75 21.71
CA PHE A 107 -4.01 -18.36 21.69
C PHE A 107 -4.27 -17.66 23.04
N HIS A 108 -5.45 -17.84 23.63
CA HIS A 108 -5.75 -17.31 24.96
C HIS A 108 -4.80 -17.83 26.03
N ASN A 109 -4.59 -19.15 26.08
CA ASN A 109 -3.66 -19.76 27.03
C ASN A 109 -2.23 -19.26 26.83
N TYR A 110 -1.77 -19.15 25.58
CA TYR A 110 -0.45 -18.61 25.28
C TYR A 110 -0.29 -17.17 25.76
N MET A 111 -1.30 -16.32 25.51
CA MET A 111 -1.30 -14.95 26.00
C MET A 111 -1.34 -14.89 27.52
N GLU A 112 -2.04 -15.79 28.19
CA GLU A 112 -2.13 -15.89 29.65
C GLU A 112 -0.82 -16.39 30.28
N ASP A 113 -0.17 -17.40 29.71
CA ASP A 113 1.14 -17.89 30.14
C ASP A 113 2.20 -16.78 30.04
N LEU A 114 2.13 -15.96 28.97
CA LEU A 114 2.95 -14.76 28.81
C LEU A 114 2.70 -13.70 29.91
N SER A 115 1.52 -13.64 30.56
CA SER A 115 1.32 -12.72 31.71
C SER A 115 2.08 -13.13 32.95
N MET A 116 2.27 -14.44 33.13
CA MET A 116 2.66 -15.02 34.41
C MET A 116 4.14 -14.78 34.72
N THR A 117 4.96 -14.55 33.68
CA THR A 117 6.40 -14.28 33.82
C THR A 117 6.73 -12.84 33.44
N GLU A 118 7.70 -12.24 34.13
CA GLU A 118 8.14 -10.86 33.87
C GLU A 118 8.79 -10.70 32.48
N SER A 119 9.50 -11.74 32.02
CA SER A 119 10.03 -11.83 30.65
C SER A 119 8.94 -12.06 29.60
N GLY A 120 7.88 -12.79 29.96
CA GLY A 120 6.73 -13.02 29.08
C GLY A 120 5.92 -11.74 28.83
N ARG A 121 5.79 -10.87 29.84
CA ARG A 121 5.08 -9.58 29.70
C ARG A 121 5.73 -8.69 28.65
N LYS A 122 7.06 -8.59 28.61
CA LYS A 122 7.78 -7.84 27.57
C LYS A 122 7.50 -8.37 26.16
N THR A 123 7.40 -9.69 26.03
CA THR A 123 7.10 -10.35 24.75
C THR A 123 5.66 -10.10 24.34
N ARG A 124 4.72 -10.16 25.28
CA ARG A 124 3.32 -9.78 25.04
C ARG A 124 3.20 -8.33 24.59
N ASP A 125 3.85 -7.40 25.29
CA ASP A 125 3.74 -5.98 24.99
C ASP A 125 4.30 -5.68 23.59
N SER A 126 5.39 -6.34 23.19
CA SER A 126 5.92 -6.28 21.83
C SER A 126 4.95 -6.82 20.77
N ILE A 127 4.23 -7.92 21.06
CA ILE A 127 3.20 -8.47 20.16
C ILE A 127 2.02 -7.50 20.01
N LEU A 128 1.59 -6.87 21.11
CA LEU A 128 0.49 -5.90 21.12
C LEU A 128 0.88 -4.59 20.42
N GLU A 129 2.11 -4.12 20.58
CA GLU A 129 2.64 -2.94 19.89
C GLU A 129 2.77 -3.16 18.38
N ALA A 130 3.24 -4.33 17.96
CA ALA A 130 3.33 -4.69 16.55
C ALA A 130 1.95 -4.85 15.89
N ARG A 131 0.90 -5.17 16.66
CA ARG A 131 -0.47 -5.43 16.15
C ARG A 131 -1.54 -4.91 17.13
N PRO A 132 -1.83 -3.60 17.15
CA PRO A 132 -2.78 -3.02 18.09
C PRO A 132 -4.22 -3.53 17.93
N GLY A 133 -4.61 -4.05 16.75
CA GLY A 133 -5.95 -4.59 16.46
C GLY A 133 -6.12 -6.11 16.70
N LEU A 134 -5.06 -6.81 17.13
CA LEU A 134 -5.11 -8.25 17.38
C LEU A 134 -6.15 -8.66 18.46
N PRO A 135 -6.21 -8.01 19.64
CA PRO A 135 -7.16 -8.41 20.67
C PRO A 135 -8.63 -8.21 20.25
N ASP A 136 -8.90 -7.19 19.45
CA ASP A 136 -10.25 -6.92 18.93
C ASP A 136 -10.68 -7.94 17.87
N SER A 137 -9.76 -8.29 16.97
CA SER A 137 -9.99 -9.30 15.94
C SER A 137 -10.33 -10.68 16.52
N ILE A 138 -9.66 -11.07 17.62
CA ILE A 138 -9.92 -12.35 18.30
C ILE A 138 -11.28 -12.35 18.99
N ARG A 139 -11.71 -11.24 19.61
CA ARG A 139 -13.05 -11.09 20.21
C ARG A 139 -14.17 -11.21 19.19
N ILE A 140 -13.99 -10.60 18.01
CA ILE A 140 -14.96 -10.72 16.92
C ILE A 140 -15.06 -12.18 16.49
N LEU A 141 -13.94 -12.88 16.33
CA LEU A 141 -13.94 -14.30 15.97
C LEU A 141 -14.63 -15.17 17.04
N GLU A 142 -14.37 -14.90 18.32
CA GLU A 142 -15.03 -15.59 19.44
C GLU A 142 -16.55 -15.40 19.42
N SER A 143 -17.04 -14.18 19.17
CA SER A 143 -18.48 -13.89 19.10
C SER A 143 -19.18 -14.58 17.93
N ILE A 144 -18.53 -14.62 16.75
CA ILE A 144 -19.06 -15.32 15.57
C ILE A 144 -19.20 -16.82 15.86
N TYR A 145 -18.18 -17.41 16.49
CA TYR A 145 -18.18 -18.83 16.84
C TYR A 145 -19.18 -19.17 17.95
N ASN A 146 -19.33 -18.30 18.94
CA ASN A 146 -20.28 -18.52 20.03
C ASN A 146 -21.73 -18.43 19.55
N ASN A 147 -22.04 -17.47 18.67
CA ASN A 147 -23.37 -17.35 18.05
C ASN A 147 -23.71 -18.55 17.17
N LYS A 148 -22.72 -19.10 16.45
CA LYS A 148 -22.89 -20.31 15.63
C LYS A 148 -23.11 -21.59 16.47
N LYS A 149 -22.70 -21.59 17.75
CA LYS A 149 -22.93 -22.70 18.68
C LYS A 149 -24.32 -22.65 19.34
N SER A 150 -24.95 -21.47 19.38
CA SER A 150 -26.26 -21.27 20.01
C SER A 150 -27.47 -21.50 19.09
N ASP A 151 -27.25 -21.60 17.78
CA ASP A 151 -28.23 -22.06 16.78
C ASP A 151 -28.10 -23.58 16.56
#